data_AF-A0A3C0CV08-F1
#
_entry.id   AF-A0A3C0CV08-F1
#
_cell.length_a   1.000
_cell.length_b   1.000
_cell.length_c   1.000
_cell.angle_alpha   90.00
_cell.angle_beta   90.00
_cell.angle_gamma   90.00
#
_symmetry.space_group_name_H-M   'P 1'
#
loop_
_entity.id
_entity.type
_entity.pdbx_description
1 polymer ?
#
loop_
_entity_poly.entity_id
_entity_poly.type
_entity_poly.pdbx_seq_one_letter_code
_entity_poly.pdbx_strand_id
1 'polypeptide(L)'
;LTMRTFHTGGVAGKYLTGVAEVKKKKQESLRELHDDIRRGLVSFEEEAEGGMERERVRAVQAVLKVLEDQVRGLLRVVELFEARKPKGQAIVTEVAGKVVDIETKGFKRVVIHSRHATDVPAELVGETLAEDILNEDNEVAYAVGSEITDRIARKIKDMGVKEVILRKTHLVPYRGNLEVNIGDEIEAGDRLTEGPLDPHKVLELRGVRGALEYMVREIQAVYKSQGVSINDKHVEVIIRQMMKRRKVRSSG
;
A
#
# COMPACT_ATOMS: atom_id res chain seq x y z
N LEU A 1 32.50 19.18 22.55
CA LEU A 1 33.63 18.51 21.87
C LEU A 1 33.20 18.19 20.44
N THR A 2 33.65 18.99 19.48
CA THR A 2 33.29 18.91 18.06
C THR A 2 34.23 17.91 17.40
N MET A 3 33.75 16.70 17.07
CA MET A 3 34.52 15.73 16.29
C MET A 3 34.41 16.08 14.80
N ARG A 4 35.21 17.05 14.37
CA ARG A 4 35.66 17.17 12.98
C ARG A 4 36.91 16.31 12.80
N THR A 5 37.09 15.86 11.55
CA THR A 5 38.27 15.18 10.97
C THR A 5 38.50 13.70 11.29
N PHE A 6 37.75 12.83 10.59
CA PHE A 6 38.30 11.58 10.06
C PHE A 6 38.02 11.49 8.55
N HIS A 7 39.11 11.49 7.80
CA HIS A 7 39.34 11.21 6.38
C HIS A 7 38.20 10.48 5.62
N THR A 8 37.30 11.25 5.00
CA THR A 8 36.43 10.79 3.91
C THR A 8 37.11 11.07 2.56
N GLY A 9 38.24 10.41 2.30
CA GLY A 9 39.02 10.60 1.07
C GLY A 9 38.63 9.71 -0.11
N GLY A 10 37.84 8.64 0.09
CA GLY A 10 37.64 7.64 -0.97
C GLY A 10 36.23 7.03 -1.11
N VAL A 11 35.33 7.23 -0.15
CA VAL A 11 34.04 6.49 -0.13
C VAL A 11 32.83 7.39 -0.45
N ALA A 12 32.96 8.70 -0.31
CA ALA A 12 31.86 9.65 -0.55
C ALA A 12 31.57 9.89 -2.05
N GLY A 13 32.54 9.67 -2.94
CA GLY A 13 32.39 9.92 -4.37
C GLY A 13 31.42 8.97 -5.09
N LYS A 14 31.28 7.72 -4.60
CA LYS A 14 30.40 6.71 -5.24
C LYS A 14 28.91 6.86 -4.91
N TYR A 15 28.55 7.64 -3.89
CA TYR A 15 27.15 7.86 -3.49
C TYR A 15 26.56 9.18 -4.02
N LEU A 16 27.41 10.12 -4.47
CA LEU A 16 26.95 11.41 -5.02
C LEU A 16 26.59 11.34 -6.51
N THR A 17 27.15 10.40 -7.27
CA THR A 17 26.81 10.17 -8.69
C THR A 17 25.40 9.61 -8.87
N GLY A 18 24.85 8.94 -7.85
CA GLY A 18 23.51 8.34 -7.91
C GLY A 18 22.36 9.35 -7.88
N VAL A 19 22.56 10.59 -7.40
CA VAL A 19 21.46 11.58 -7.30
C VAL A 19 21.04 12.09 -8.69
N ALA A 20 22.01 12.24 -9.61
CA ALA A 20 21.74 12.61 -10.99
C ALA A 20 21.07 11.46 -11.77
N GLU A 21 21.54 10.22 -11.56
CA GLU A 21 20.94 9.02 -12.16
C GLU A 21 19.52 8.75 -11.66
N VAL A 22 19.24 8.93 -10.36
CA VAL A 22 17.90 8.74 -9.79
C VAL A 22 16.93 9.79 -10.30
N LYS A 23 17.36 11.07 -10.43
CA LYS A 23 16.51 12.11 -11.04
C LYS A 23 16.23 11.80 -12.51
N LYS A 24 17.25 11.37 -13.26
CA LYS A 24 17.12 11.03 -14.69
C LYS A 24 16.21 9.81 -14.90
N LYS A 25 16.39 8.73 -14.15
CA LYS A 25 15.52 7.53 -14.18
C LYS A 25 14.10 7.82 -13.76
N LYS A 26 13.88 8.65 -12.73
CA LYS A 26 12.53 9.07 -12.32
C LYS A 26 11.85 9.87 -13.42
N GLN A 27 12.61 10.72 -14.11
CA GLN A 27 12.15 11.51 -15.24
C GLN A 27 11.89 10.63 -16.48
N GLU A 28 12.68 9.58 -16.69
CA GLU A 28 12.45 8.54 -17.72
C GLU A 28 11.20 7.72 -17.38
N SER A 29 11.04 7.22 -16.16
CA SER A 29 9.84 6.48 -15.73
C SER A 29 8.58 7.35 -15.80
N LEU A 30 8.67 8.65 -15.47
CA LEU A 30 7.58 9.62 -15.64
C LEU A 30 7.27 9.87 -17.12
N ARG A 31 8.29 9.98 -17.98
CA ARG A 31 8.11 10.14 -19.43
C ARG A 31 7.52 8.88 -20.06
N GLU A 32 7.96 7.71 -19.64
CA GLU A 32 7.44 6.42 -20.08
C GLU A 32 5.99 6.23 -19.64
N LEU A 33 5.65 6.57 -18.39
CA LEU A 33 4.25 6.59 -17.93
C LEU A 33 3.41 7.58 -18.74
N HIS A 34 3.96 8.76 -19.05
CA HIS A 34 3.31 9.77 -19.88
C HIS A 34 3.16 9.32 -21.34
N ASP A 35 4.09 8.53 -21.86
CA ASP A 35 4.03 7.93 -23.19
C ASP A 35 3.04 6.75 -23.23
N ASP A 36 2.97 5.92 -22.19
CA ASP A 36 1.98 4.86 -22.03
C ASP A 36 0.55 5.45 -21.94
N ILE A 37 0.44 6.61 -21.28
CA ILE A 37 -0.76 7.47 -21.28
C ILE A 37 -1.11 7.97 -22.70
N ARG A 38 -0.16 8.54 -23.43
CA ARG A 38 -0.40 9.06 -24.80
C ARG A 38 -0.73 7.98 -25.82
N ARG A 39 -0.22 6.76 -25.64
CA ARG A 39 -0.48 5.61 -26.53
C ARG A 39 -1.89 5.04 -26.40
N GLY A 40 -2.73 5.59 -25.50
CA GLY A 40 -4.09 5.11 -25.28
C GLY A 40 -4.17 3.72 -24.64
N LEU A 41 -3.02 3.16 -24.20
CA LEU A 41 -2.97 1.96 -23.36
C LEU A 41 -3.53 2.26 -21.96
N VAL A 42 -3.59 3.54 -21.60
CA VAL A 42 -4.33 4.10 -20.47
C VAL A 42 -5.46 4.96 -21.04
N SER A 43 -6.68 4.43 -21.08
CA SER A 43 -7.86 5.25 -21.36
C SER A 43 -8.23 6.02 -20.09
N PHE A 44 -8.19 7.36 -20.16
CA PHE A 44 -8.66 8.24 -19.08
C PHE A 44 -10.14 8.58 -19.16
N GLU A 45 -10.84 8.02 -20.15
CA GLU A 45 -12.28 8.20 -20.35
C GLU A 45 -13.07 7.49 -19.24
N GLU A 46 -13.13 8.18 -18.11
CA GLU A 46 -14.29 8.25 -17.24
C GLU A 46 -14.30 9.68 -16.70
N GLU A 47 -15.29 10.45 -17.18
CA GLU A 47 -15.64 11.76 -16.68
C GLU A 47 -15.99 11.63 -15.20
N ALA A 48 -15.15 12.20 -14.33
CA ALA A 48 -15.47 12.28 -12.91
C ALA A 48 -15.18 13.70 -12.42
N GLU A 49 -16.25 14.36 -11.99
CA GLU A 49 -16.28 15.72 -11.46
C GLU A 49 -15.31 15.88 -10.27
N GLY A 50 -14.46 16.92 -10.34
CA GLY A 50 -13.91 17.78 -9.27
C GLY A 50 -13.22 17.21 -8.01
N GLY A 51 -13.57 16.03 -7.51
CA GLY A 51 -13.02 15.41 -6.30
C GLY A 51 -12.05 14.26 -6.57
N MET A 52 -12.27 13.50 -7.66
CA MET A 52 -11.46 12.32 -8.00
C MET A 52 -10.06 12.64 -8.52
N GLU A 53 -9.78 13.88 -8.92
CA GLU A 53 -8.44 14.25 -9.43
C GLU A 53 -7.36 14.07 -8.37
N ARG A 54 -7.66 14.40 -7.10
CA ARG A 54 -6.70 14.22 -5.99
C ARG A 54 -6.41 12.76 -5.72
N GLU A 55 -7.42 11.91 -5.81
CA GLU A 55 -7.29 10.47 -5.59
C GLU A 55 -6.54 9.81 -6.74
N ARG A 56 -6.83 10.22 -7.99
CA ARG A 56 -6.07 9.83 -9.18
C ARG A 56 -4.60 10.21 -9.08
N VAL A 57 -4.29 11.46 -8.72
CA VAL A 57 -2.91 11.93 -8.53
C VAL A 57 -2.20 11.12 -7.44
N ARG A 58 -2.88 10.79 -6.33
CA ARG A 58 -2.33 9.96 -5.27
C ARG A 58 -2.06 8.52 -5.73
N ALA A 59 -3.00 7.91 -6.45
CA ALA A 59 -2.86 6.55 -6.97
C ALA A 59 -1.70 6.46 -7.96
N VAL A 60 -1.59 7.42 -8.89
CA VAL A 60 -0.47 7.51 -9.84
C VAL A 60 0.85 7.75 -9.10
N GLN A 61 0.87 8.62 -8.08
CA GLN A 61 2.05 8.85 -7.26
C GLN A 61 2.47 7.59 -6.47
N ALA A 62 1.51 6.81 -5.98
CA ALA A 62 1.79 5.54 -5.30
C ALA A 62 2.44 4.53 -6.25
N VAL A 63 1.92 4.40 -7.46
CA VAL A 63 2.51 3.56 -8.52
C VAL A 63 3.94 4.01 -8.84
N LEU A 64 4.18 5.31 -9.02
CA LEU A 64 5.52 5.84 -9.28
C LEU A 64 6.51 5.56 -8.14
N LYS A 65 6.05 5.53 -6.88
CA LYS A 65 6.91 5.24 -5.73
C LYS A 65 7.39 3.79 -5.71
N VAL A 66 6.57 2.84 -6.15
CA VAL A 66 6.97 1.41 -6.24
C VAL A 66 8.14 1.24 -7.21
N LEU A 67 8.17 2.03 -8.29
CA LEU A 67 9.20 1.99 -9.32
C LEU A 67 10.53 2.65 -8.90
N GLU A 68 10.60 3.30 -7.73
CA GLU A 68 11.84 3.92 -7.27
C GLU A 68 12.84 2.88 -6.76
N ASP A 69 14.13 3.12 -7.03
CA ASP A 69 15.21 2.26 -6.55
C ASP A 69 15.21 2.19 -5.00
N GLN A 70 15.12 0.96 -4.49
CA GLN A 70 15.06 0.68 -3.04
C GLN A 70 16.40 0.97 -2.35
N VAL A 71 16.31 1.38 -1.09
CA VAL A 71 17.48 1.54 -0.22
C VAL A 71 18.01 0.16 0.21
N ARG A 72 19.31 -0.07 0.07
CA ARG A 72 19.96 -1.35 0.38
C ARG A 72 21.01 -1.23 1.48
N GLY A 73 21.33 -2.37 2.10
CA GLY A 73 22.39 -2.50 3.10
C GLY A 73 22.13 -1.70 4.38
N LEU A 74 23.18 -1.19 5.02
CA LEU A 74 23.08 -0.51 6.32
C LEU A 74 22.14 0.70 6.30
N LEU A 75 22.04 1.40 5.17
CA LEU A 75 21.15 2.55 5.03
C LEU A 75 19.67 2.15 5.21
N ARG A 76 19.31 0.91 4.87
CA ARG A 76 17.98 0.35 5.10
C ARG A 76 17.70 0.15 6.59
N VAL A 77 18.70 -0.29 7.35
CA VAL A 77 18.58 -0.45 8.81
C VAL A 77 18.36 0.91 9.49
N VAL A 78 19.09 1.94 9.05
CA VAL A 78 18.91 3.31 9.54
C VAL A 78 17.50 3.82 9.21
N GLU A 79 17.04 3.61 7.98
CA GLU A 79 15.68 3.98 7.55
C GLU A 79 14.59 3.34 8.43
N LEU A 80 14.76 2.06 8.79
CA LEU A 80 13.85 1.31 9.66
C LEU A 80 13.88 1.81 11.10
N PHE A 81 15.06 2.05 11.69
CA PHE A 81 15.16 2.58 13.05
C PHE A 81 14.66 4.01 13.20
N GLU A 82 14.71 4.80 12.12
CA GLU A 82 14.11 6.12 12.09
C GLU A 82 12.63 6.11 11.70
N ALA A 83 12.05 4.92 11.43
CA ALA A 83 10.68 4.74 10.97
C ALA A 83 10.34 5.63 9.75
N ARG A 84 11.28 5.80 8.82
CA ARG A 84 11.08 6.63 7.63
C ARG A 84 10.21 5.90 6.60
N LYS A 85 9.53 6.68 5.76
CA LYS A 85 8.83 6.18 4.57
C LYS A 85 9.85 5.69 3.55
N PRO A 86 9.82 4.41 3.15
CA PRO A 86 10.85 3.88 2.29
C PRO A 86 10.67 4.29 0.82
N LYS A 87 11.78 4.33 0.10
CA LYS A 87 11.77 4.38 -1.38
C LYS A 87 11.45 3.01 -1.95
N GLY A 88 10.75 2.97 -3.08
CA GLY A 88 10.31 1.70 -3.66
C GLY A 88 9.21 1.03 -2.83
N GLN A 89 8.50 1.76 -1.96
CA GLN A 89 7.56 1.16 -1.02
C GLN A 89 6.48 0.35 -1.73
N ALA A 90 6.18 -0.83 -1.20
CA ALA A 90 5.14 -1.68 -1.75
C ALA A 90 3.75 -1.09 -1.52
N ILE A 91 2.85 -1.37 -2.45
CA ILE A 91 1.42 -1.12 -2.29
C ILE A 91 0.85 -2.23 -1.42
N VAL A 92 0.03 -1.85 -0.44
CA VAL A 92 -0.64 -2.77 0.47
C VAL A 92 -2.16 -2.65 0.35
N THR A 93 -2.86 -3.74 0.65
CA THR A 93 -4.31 -3.71 0.86
C THR A 93 -4.64 -3.17 2.25
N GLU A 94 -5.74 -2.45 2.39
CA GLU A 94 -6.29 -2.02 3.69
C GLU A 94 -7.41 -2.95 4.17
N VAL A 95 -7.87 -3.84 3.29
CA VAL A 95 -9.00 -4.74 3.51
C VAL A 95 -8.55 -6.19 3.42
N ALA A 96 -9.19 -7.04 4.21
CA ALA A 96 -9.04 -8.49 4.10
C ALA A 96 -10.02 -9.03 3.05
N GLY A 97 -9.63 -10.04 2.30
CA GLY A 97 -10.50 -10.58 1.26
C GLY A 97 -9.80 -11.54 0.33
N LYS A 98 -10.41 -11.78 -0.81
CA LYS A 98 -9.88 -12.66 -1.85
C LYS A 98 -9.54 -11.86 -3.10
N VAL A 99 -8.38 -12.12 -3.69
CA VAL A 99 -8.00 -11.57 -5.00
C VAL A 99 -8.81 -12.28 -6.07
N VAL A 100 -9.68 -11.55 -6.76
CA VAL A 100 -10.60 -12.13 -7.76
C VAL A 100 -10.12 -11.89 -9.17
N ASP A 101 -9.49 -10.75 -9.43
CA ASP A 101 -8.98 -10.44 -10.76
C ASP A 101 -7.74 -9.55 -10.70
N ILE A 102 -6.92 -9.65 -11.74
CA ILE A 102 -5.78 -8.76 -11.99
C ILE A 102 -5.95 -8.20 -13.40
N GLU A 103 -6.63 -7.07 -13.48
CA GLU A 103 -6.94 -6.42 -14.74
C GLU A 103 -5.67 -5.82 -15.34
N THR A 104 -5.40 -6.12 -16.61
CA THR A 104 -4.23 -5.62 -17.36
C THR A 104 -4.59 -4.64 -18.48
N LYS A 105 -5.88 -4.40 -18.70
CA LYS A 105 -6.38 -3.39 -19.64
C LYS A 105 -6.32 -2.02 -18.96
N GLY A 106 -5.56 -1.08 -19.50
CA GLY A 106 -5.36 0.21 -18.83
C GLY A 106 -4.17 0.19 -17.87
N PHE A 107 -4.32 0.91 -16.76
CA PHE A 107 -3.45 0.66 -15.61
C PHE A 107 -3.73 -0.73 -15.05
N LYS A 108 -2.68 -1.43 -14.63
CA LYS A 108 -2.82 -2.71 -13.96
C LYS A 108 -3.54 -2.50 -12.63
N ARG A 109 -4.61 -3.27 -12.37
CA ARG A 109 -5.40 -3.16 -11.14
C ARG A 109 -5.56 -4.52 -10.49
N VAL A 110 -5.36 -4.58 -9.18
CA VAL A 110 -5.68 -5.75 -8.37
C VAL A 110 -7.08 -5.55 -7.82
N VAL A 111 -7.98 -6.48 -8.10
CA VAL A 111 -9.37 -6.46 -7.65
C VAL A 111 -9.52 -7.45 -6.49
N ILE A 112 -9.97 -6.94 -5.36
CA ILE A 112 -10.15 -7.68 -4.11
C ILE A 112 -11.62 -7.65 -3.75
N HIS A 113 -12.20 -8.83 -3.54
CA HIS A 113 -13.53 -8.95 -2.96
C HIS A 113 -13.38 -9.04 -1.44
N SER A 114 -13.83 -8.00 -0.76
CA SER A 114 -13.77 -7.87 0.69
C SER A 114 -15.17 -7.99 1.26
N ARG A 115 -15.31 -8.71 2.37
CA ARG A 115 -16.58 -8.87 3.07
C ARG A 115 -16.67 -7.79 4.15
N HIS A 116 -17.77 -7.03 4.12
CA HIS A 116 -18.03 -5.96 5.06
C HIS A 116 -19.37 -6.15 5.77
N ALA A 117 -19.38 -5.85 7.06
CA ALA A 117 -20.61 -5.77 7.83
C ALA A 117 -21.37 -4.48 7.47
N THR A 118 -22.70 -4.54 7.53
CA THR A 118 -23.62 -3.43 7.20
C THR A 118 -24.03 -2.59 8.40
N ASP A 119 -23.48 -2.89 9.58
CA ASP A 119 -23.77 -2.24 10.85
C ASP A 119 -23.33 -0.76 10.86
N VAL A 120 -22.22 -0.45 10.16
CA VAL A 120 -21.66 0.89 10.00
C VAL A 120 -21.78 1.35 8.53
N PRO A 121 -22.89 2.01 8.13
CA PRO A 121 -23.11 2.47 6.76
C PRO A 121 -21.99 3.34 6.18
N ALA A 122 -21.31 4.12 7.04
CA ALA A 122 -20.24 5.01 6.63
C ALA A 122 -19.02 4.29 6.02
N GLU A 123 -18.78 3.03 6.37
CA GLU A 123 -17.69 2.22 5.82
C GLU A 123 -17.99 1.67 4.42
N LEU A 124 -19.28 1.67 4.03
CA LEU A 124 -19.72 1.18 2.73
C LEU A 124 -19.74 2.30 1.68
N VAL A 125 -19.77 3.57 2.08
CA VAL A 125 -19.97 4.70 1.17
C VAL A 125 -18.77 4.89 0.24
N GLY A 126 -19.04 4.97 -1.06
CA GLY A 126 -18.02 5.17 -2.11
C GLY A 126 -17.41 3.87 -2.62
N GLU A 127 -17.85 2.72 -2.11
CA GLU A 127 -17.43 1.41 -2.59
C GLU A 127 -18.41 0.84 -3.62
N THR A 128 -17.93 -0.12 -4.42
CA THR A 128 -18.73 -0.81 -5.43
C THR A 128 -19.16 -2.19 -4.96
N LEU A 129 -20.39 -2.60 -5.23
CA LEU A 129 -20.86 -3.96 -4.91
C LEU A 129 -20.22 -5.01 -5.84
N ALA A 130 -19.73 -6.09 -5.24
CA ALA A 130 -19.19 -7.25 -5.95
C ALA A 130 -20.25 -8.33 -6.24
N GLU A 131 -21.34 -8.36 -5.46
CA GLU A 131 -22.45 -9.31 -5.58
C GLU A 131 -23.80 -8.58 -5.56
N ASP A 132 -24.82 -9.19 -6.15
CA ASP A 132 -26.19 -8.69 -6.13
C ASP A 132 -26.76 -8.74 -4.70
N ILE A 133 -27.44 -7.67 -4.29
CA ILE A 133 -28.20 -7.66 -3.04
C ILE A 133 -29.66 -7.93 -3.37
N LEU A 134 -30.23 -8.96 -2.72
CA LEU A 134 -31.63 -9.35 -2.87
C LEU A 134 -32.50 -8.72 -1.78
N ASN A 135 -33.74 -8.38 -2.13
CA ASN A 135 -34.81 -8.02 -1.20
C ASN A 135 -35.42 -9.26 -0.53
N GLU A 136 -36.33 -9.06 0.43
CA GLU A 136 -37.11 -10.14 1.07
C GLU A 136 -37.87 -11.01 0.06
N ASP A 137 -38.26 -10.44 -1.09
CA ASP A 137 -38.95 -11.12 -2.19
C ASP A 137 -38.00 -11.83 -3.18
N ASN A 138 -36.71 -11.97 -2.85
CA ASN A 138 -35.67 -12.54 -3.73
C ASN A 138 -35.43 -11.76 -5.04
N GLU A 139 -35.93 -10.53 -5.14
CA GLU A 139 -35.66 -9.63 -6.27
C GLU A 139 -34.36 -8.84 -6.07
N VAL A 140 -33.62 -8.58 -7.16
CA VAL A 140 -32.37 -7.81 -7.13
C VAL A 140 -32.68 -6.35 -6.77
N ALA A 141 -32.33 -5.95 -5.55
CA ALA A 141 -32.47 -4.59 -5.06
C ALA A 141 -31.35 -3.69 -5.59
N TYR A 142 -30.12 -4.24 -5.60
CA TYR A 142 -28.92 -3.57 -6.07
C TYR A 142 -28.07 -4.58 -6.84
N ALA A 143 -27.74 -4.24 -8.08
CA ALA A 143 -26.94 -5.11 -8.95
C ALA A 143 -25.43 -4.97 -8.68
N VAL A 144 -24.66 -6.00 -9.03
CA VAL A 144 -23.18 -5.95 -9.13
C VAL A 144 -22.75 -4.71 -9.89
N GLY A 145 -21.74 -4.01 -9.37
CA GLY A 145 -21.22 -2.79 -9.99
C GLY A 145 -21.89 -1.50 -9.52
N SER A 146 -22.94 -1.57 -8.70
CA SER A 146 -23.56 -0.37 -8.13
C SER A 146 -22.64 0.30 -7.11
N GLU A 147 -22.45 1.61 -7.23
CA GLU A 147 -21.78 2.42 -6.20
C GLU A 147 -22.71 2.66 -5.00
N ILE A 148 -22.16 2.48 -3.81
CA ILE A 148 -22.90 2.66 -2.57
C ILE A 148 -22.82 4.14 -2.17
N THR A 149 -23.94 4.84 -2.37
CA THR A 149 -24.15 6.15 -1.76
C THR A 149 -24.64 6.01 -0.32
N ASP A 150 -24.56 7.08 0.49
CA ASP A 150 -25.05 7.09 1.87
C ASP A 150 -26.53 6.66 1.98
N ARG A 151 -27.35 6.96 0.96
CA ARG A 151 -28.74 6.51 0.89
C ARG A 151 -28.86 5.00 0.69
N ILE A 152 -28.03 4.44 -0.17
CA ILE A 152 -27.99 3.01 -0.46
C ILE A 152 -27.48 2.25 0.76
N ALA A 153 -26.43 2.74 1.43
CA ALA A 153 -25.88 2.13 2.63
C ALA A 153 -26.92 2.01 3.76
N ARG A 154 -27.76 3.05 3.97
CA ARG A 154 -28.86 3.00 4.96
C ARG A 154 -29.95 2.01 4.57
N LYS A 155 -30.35 2.00 3.30
CA LYS A 155 -31.36 1.05 2.79
C LYS A 155 -30.91 -0.40 2.95
N ILE A 156 -29.64 -0.70 2.63
CA ILE A 156 -29.06 -2.03 2.82
C ILE A 156 -29.15 -2.47 4.29
N LYS A 157 -28.90 -1.54 5.23
CA LYS A 157 -29.04 -1.79 6.66
C LYS A 157 -30.51 -2.03 7.07
N ASP A 158 -31.43 -1.23 6.55
CA ASP A 158 -32.87 -1.35 6.85
C ASP A 158 -33.46 -2.67 6.29
N MET A 159 -32.90 -3.20 5.20
CA MET A 159 -33.23 -4.50 4.62
C MET A 159 -32.75 -5.70 5.47
N GLY A 160 -32.01 -5.47 6.55
CA GLY A 160 -31.53 -6.54 7.43
C GLY A 160 -30.43 -7.44 6.84
N VAL A 161 -29.83 -7.04 5.71
CA VAL A 161 -28.67 -7.71 5.12
C VAL A 161 -27.51 -7.60 6.09
N LYS A 162 -26.92 -8.71 6.52
CA LYS A 162 -25.85 -8.72 7.55
C LYS A 162 -24.46 -8.39 7.00
N GLU A 163 -24.17 -8.89 5.80
CA GLU A 163 -22.85 -8.78 5.18
C GLU A 163 -23.03 -8.47 3.69
N VAL A 164 -22.15 -7.64 3.15
CA VAL A 164 -22.06 -7.33 1.73
C VAL A 164 -20.64 -7.57 1.25
N ILE A 165 -20.49 -7.96 -0.01
CA ILE A 165 -19.19 -8.12 -0.64
C ILE A 165 -18.91 -6.89 -1.49
N LEU A 166 -17.83 -6.20 -1.15
CA LEU A 166 -17.39 -4.99 -1.82
C LEU A 166 -16.22 -5.31 -2.75
N ARG A 167 -16.23 -4.66 -3.91
CA ARG A 167 -15.17 -4.74 -4.92
C ARG A 167 -14.17 -3.61 -4.66
N LYS A 168 -13.08 -3.92 -3.98
CA LYS A 168 -11.97 -2.98 -3.74
C LYS A 168 -10.94 -3.07 -4.86
N THR A 169 -10.55 -1.93 -5.43
CA THR A 169 -9.61 -1.89 -6.55
C THR A 169 -8.34 -1.13 -6.17
N HIS A 170 -7.18 -1.75 -6.35
CA HIS A 170 -5.88 -1.13 -6.11
C HIS A 170 -5.12 -0.94 -7.42
N LEU A 171 -4.71 0.30 -7.69
CA LEU A 171 -3.83 0.63 -8.81
C LEU A 171 -2.42 0.10 -8.53
N VAL A 172 -1.89 -0.72 -9.43
CA VAL A 172 -0.52 -1.24 -9.33
C VAL A 172 0.27 -0.89 -10.59
N PRO A 173 1.61 -0.79 -10.51
CA PRO A 173 2.42 -0.56 -11.69
C PRO A 173 2.19 -1.63 -12.76
N TYR A 174 2.15 -1.21 -14.03
CA TYR A 174 2.09 -2.14 -15.15
C TYR A 174 3.38 -2.99 -15.22
N ARG A 175 4.52 -2.35 -14.98
CA ARG A 175 5.85 -2.99 -14.92
C ARG A 175 6.21 -3.22 -13.45
N GLY A 176 6.38 -4.46 -13.04
CA GLY A 176 6.70 -4.84 -11.66
C GLY A 176 6.10 -6.19 -11.29
N ASN A 177 6.76 -6.89 -10.37
CA ASN A 177 6.26 -8.16 -9.85
C ASN A 177 5.12 -7.89 -8.84
N LEU A 178 4.06 -8.69 -8.95
CA LEU A 178 3.04 -8.76 -7.92
C LEU A 178 3.41 -9.85 -6.92
N GLU A 179 3.08 -9.61 -5.66
CA GLU A 179 3.25 -10.58 -4.58
C GLU A 179 1.98 -11.42 -4.36
N VAL A 180 0.96 -11.21 -5.20
CA VAL A 180 -0.35 -11.86 -5.12
C VAL A 180 -0.78 -12.43 -6.46
N ASN A 181 -1.52 -13.53 -6.41
CA ASN A 181 -2.14 -14.21 -7.53
C ASN A 181 -3.66 -14.18 -7.40
N ILE A 182 -4.36 -14.42 -8.52
CA ILE A 182 -5.81 -14.62 -8.50
C ILE A 182 -6.12 -15.86 -7.67
N GLY A 183 -7.03 -15.71 -6.71
CA GLY A 183 -7.43 -16.76 -5.79
C GLY A 183 -6.82 -16.63 -4.39
N ASP A 184 -5.79 -15.82 -4.21
CA ASP A 184 -5.12 -15.65 -2.91
C ASP A 184 -6.06 -15.00 -1.88
N GLU A 185 -6.02 -15.51 -0.65
CA GLU A 185 -6.61 -14.87 0.52
C GLU A 185 -5.58 -13.92 1.14
N ILE A 186 -6.00 -12.69 1.40
CA ILE A 186 -5.13 -11.62 1.89
C ILE A 186 -5.75 -10.93 3.10
N GLU A 187 -4.89 -10.48 4.00
CA GLU A 187 -5.28 -9.70 5.18
C GLU A 187 -4.93 -8.21 5.00
N ALA A 188 -5.54 -7.37 5.84
CA ALA A 188 -5.20 -5.96 5.89
C ALA A 188 -3.70 -5.77 6.18
N GLY A 189 -3.03 -5.06 5.28
CA GLY A 189 -1.59 -4.78 5.33
C GLY A 189 -0.73 -5.75 4.54
N ASP A 190 -1.28 -6.74 3.85
CA ASP A 190 -0.53 -7.57 2.89
C ASP A 190 -0.09 -6.80 1.65
N ARG A 191 1.07 -7.22 1.12
CA ARG A 191 1.70 -6.60 -0.05
C ARG A 191 1.02 -7.07 -1.31
N LEU A 192 0.69 -6.13 -2.19
CA LEU A 192 0.23 -6.39 -3.54
C LEU A 192 1.39 -6.35 -4.54
N THR A 193 2.39 -5.50 -4.28
CA THR A 193 3.58 -5.33 -5.13
C THR A 193 4.86 -5.64 -4.35
N GLU A 194 5.94 -5.91 -5.06
CA GLU A 194 7.27 -6.04 -4.47
C GLU A 194 7.68 -4.74 -3.73
N GLY A 195 8.47 -4.89 -2.67
CA GLY A 195 9.16 -3.78 -2.01
C GLY A 195 8.96 -3.67 -0.50
N PRO A 196 9.66 -2.70 0.12
CA PRO A 196 9.58 -2.45 1.56
C PRO A 196 8.22 -1.88 1.98
N LEU A 197 7.76 -2.25 3.16
CA LEU A 197 6.56 -1.66 3.78
C LEU A 197 6.91 -0.40 4.58
N ASP A 198 6.01 0.58 4.57
CA ASP A 198 6.05 1.73 5.49
C ASP A 198 5.73 1.25 6.92
N PRO A 199 6.66 1.37 7.89
CA PRO A 199 6.44 0.92 9.27
C PRO A 199 5.20 1.54 9.93
N HIS A 200 4.86 2.78 9.57
CA HIS A 200 3.65 3.43 10.08
C HIS A 200 2.38 2.78 9.55
N LYS A 201 2.37 2.37 8.28
CA LYS A 201 1.22 1.71 7.68
C LYS A 201 1.06 0.29 8.22
N VAL A 202 2.17 -0.43 8.43
CA VAL A 202 2.14 -1.73 9.11
C VAL A 202 1.58 -1.59 10.53
N LEU A 203 1.98 -0.57 11.27
CA LEU A 203 1.45 -0.32 12.61
C LEU A 203 -0.06 0.00 12.60
N GLU A 204 -0.52 0.76 11.61
CA GLU A 204 -1.93 1.10 11.45
C GLU A 204 -2.78 -0.14 11.10
N LEU A 205 -2.31 -0.97 10.17
CA LEU A 205 -3.10 -2.09 9.63
C LEU A 205 -2.95 -3.39 10.45
N ARG A 206 -1.75 -3.69 10.95
CA ARG A 206 -1.42 -4.95 11.66
C ARG A 206 -1.17 -4.76 13.17
N GLY A 207 -1.29 -3.53 13.66
CA GLY A 207 -1.06 -3.20 15.05
C GLY A 207 0.40 -3.31 15.49
N VAL A 208 0.63 -3.19 16.81
CA VAL A 208 1.96 -3.13 17.41
C VAL A 208 2.76 -4.43 17.18
N ARG A 209 2.10 -5.58 17.30
CA ARG A 209 2.75 -6.88 17.12
C ARG A 209 3.21 -7.08 15.68
N GLY A 210 2.32 -6.85 14.71
CA GLY A 210 2.66 -6.98 13.30
C GLY A 210 3.77 -6.01 12.87
N ALA A 211 3.79 -4.78 13.41
CA ALA A 211 4.88 -3.84 13.15
C ALA A 211 6.22 -4.30 13.74
N LEU A 212 6.22 -4.87 14.94
CA LEU A 212 7.43 -5.40 15.57
C LEU A 212 7.97 -6.59 14.77
N GLU A 213 7.12 -7.55 14.44
CA GLU A 213 7.49 -8.75 13.66
C GLU A 213 8.05 -8.35 12.28
N TYR A 214 7.40 -7.41 11.60
CA TYR A 214 7.88 -6.86 10.34
C TYR A 214 9.28 -6.24 10.47
N MET A 215 9.48 -5.34 11.43
CA MET A 215 10.76 -4.65 11.60
C MET A 215 11.90 -5.61 11.99
N VAL A 216 11.65 -6.57 12.89
CA VAL A 216 12.66 -7.58 13.25
C VAL A 216 13.06 -8.38 12.01
N ARG A 217 12.08 -8.89 11.26
CA ARG A 217 12.32 -9.68 10.05
C ARG A 217 13.11 -8.90 9.02
N GLU A 218 12.73 -7.65 8.77
CA GLU A 218 13.35 -6.80 7.76
C GLU A 218 14.81 -6.47 8.13
N ILE A 219 15.07 -6.09 9.39
CA ILE A 219 16.43 -5.80 9.87
C ILE A 219 17.30 -7.06 9.80
N GLN A 220 16.77 -8.20 10.24
CA GLN A 220 17.46 -9.49 10.16
C GLN A 220 17.81 -9.87 8.72
N ALA A 221 16.88 -9.68 7.77
CA ALA A 221 17.12 -9.96 6.36
C ALA A 221 18.30 -9.14 5.81
N VAL A 222 18.39 -7.85 6.19
CA VAL A 222 19.50 -6.99 5.77
C VAL A 222 20.84 -7.48 6.35
N TYR A 223 20.92 -7.75 7.66
CA TYR A 223 22.16 -8.24 8.28
C TYR A 223 22.60 -9.60 7.71
N LYS A 224 21.65 -10.53 7.55
CA LYS A 224 21.90 -11.85 6.93
C LYS A 224 22.45 -11.71 5.51
N SER A 225 21.88 -10.81 4.70
CA SER A 225 22.37 -10.55 3.33
C SER A 225 23.80 -10.01 3.27
N GLN A 226 24.28 -9.40 4.37
CA GLN A 226 25.65 -8.92 4.52
C GLN A 226 26.58 -9.93 5.20
N GLY A 227 26.10 -11.15 5.46
CA GLY A 227 26.86 -12.21 6.14
C GLY A 227 27.00 -12.00 7.66
N VAL A 228 26.22 -11.11 8.26
CA VAL A 228 26.26 -10.83 9.70
C VAL A 228 25.08 -11.52 10.38
N SER A 229 25.38 -12.42 11.33
CA SER A 229 24.37 -13.04 12.19
C SER A 229 24.15 -12.20 13.45
N ILE A 230 22.93 -11.72 13.66
CA ILE A 230 22.52 -11.01 14.89
C ILE A 230 21.38 -11.78 15.56
N ASN A 231 21.36 -11.82 16.90
CA ASN A 231 20.27 -12.46 17.64
C ASN A 231 19.03 -11.57 17.64
N ASP A 232 17.85 -12.16 17.34
CA ASP A 232 16.55 -11.48 17.32
C ASP A 232 16.29 -10.67 18.60
N LYS A 233 16.70 -11.19 19.76
CA LYS A 233 16.50 -10.53 21.06
C LYS A 233 17.09 -9.12 21.10
N HIS A 234 18.24 -8.87 20.45
CA HIS A 234 18.84 -7.54 20.43
C HIS A 234 18.00 -6.56 19.60
N VAL A 235 17.53 -6.99 18.44
CA VAL A 235 16.71 -6.19 17.54
C VAL A 235 15.35 -5.88 18.17
N GLU A 236 14.73 -6.89 18.80
CA GLU A 236 13.47 -6.73 19.52
C GLU A 236 13.55 -5.72 20.67
N VAL A 237 14.64 -5.75 21.45
CA VAL A 237 14.81 -4.80 22.56
C VAL A 237 14.83 -3.37 22.06
N ILE A 238 15.52 -3.10 20.94
CA ILE A 238 15.59 -1.76 20.32
C ILE A 238 14.22 -1.35 19.80
N ILE A 239 13.55 -2.20 19.02
CA ILE A 239 12.22 -1.92 18.47
C ILE A 239 11.20 -1.66 19.58
N ARG A 240 11.27 -2.40 20.68
CA ARG A 240 10.42 -2.17 21.86
C ARG A 240 10.61 -0.77 22.44
N GLN A 241 11.83 -0.21 22.40
CA GLN A 241 12.07 1.18 22.84
C GLN A 241 11.42 2.21 21.90
N MET A 242 11.35 1.92 20.60
CA MET A 242 10.71 2.82 19.63
C MET A 242 9.20 2.91 19.85
N MET A 243 8.57 1.83 20.31
CA MET A 243 7.11 1.72 20.51
C MET A 243 6.59 2.28 21.84
N LYS A 244 7.40 3.03 22.59
CA LYS A 244 7.05 3.49 23.94
C LYS A 244 5.98 4.57 24.01
N ARG A 245 5.81 5.37 22.95
CA ARG A 245 4.91 6.54 22.96
C ARG A 245 3.55 6.17 22.37
N ARG A 246 2.47 6.64 23.02
CA ARG A 246 1.08 6.49 22.52
C ARG A 246 0.47 7.85 22.27
N LYS A 247 -0.30 7.99 21.19
CA LYS A 247 -1.10 9.19 20.89
C LYS A 247 -2.54 8.95 21.36
N VAL A 248 -3.04 9.80 22.25
CA VAL A 248 -4.43 9.77 22.71
C VAL A 248 -5.32 10.42 21.64
N ARG A 249 -6.36 9.73 21.17
CA ARG A 249 -7.29 10.23 20.14
C ARG A 249 -8.53 10.92 20.74
N SER A 250 -9.01 10.44 21.89
CA SER A 250 -10.07 11.05 22.68
C SER A 250 -9.61 11.03 24.13
N SER A 251 -9.48 12.21 24.72
CA SER A 251 -9.52 12.35 26.17
C SER A 251 -10.98 12.13 26.54
N GLY A 252 -11.25 11.13 27.39
CA GLY A 252 -12.59 10.84 27.88
C GLY A 252 -13.28 12.05 28.50
#